data_AF-A0A346S3H7-F1
#
_entry.id   AF-A0A346S3H7-F1
#
_cell.length_a   1.000
_cell.length_b   1.000
_cell.length_c   1.000
_cell.angle_alpha   90.00
_cell.angle_beta   90.00
_cell.angle_gamma   90.00
#
_symmetry.space_group_name_H-M   'P 1'
#
loop_
_entity.id
_entity.type
_entity.pdbx_description
1 polymer ?
#
loop_
_entity_poly.entity_id
_entity_poly.type
_entity_poly.pdbx_seq_one_letter_code
_entity_poly.pdbx_strand_id
1 'polypeptide(L)' 'MDSSNSPDLQTELLIYQAWYNRLRPHQNLDGLTPKEVFRGKRHKDTEPLWASAWDGVLTGYYFPD' A
#
# COMPACT_ATOMS: atom_id res chain seq x y z
N MET A 1 -11.66 21.60 -22.39
CA MET A 1 -10.84 20.57 -21.76
C MET A 1 -11.65 20.07 -20.59
N ASP A 2 -12.28 18.91 -20.76
CA ASP A 2 -13.00 18.25 -19.69
C ASP A 2 -11.93 17.61 -18.79
N SER A 3 -11.58 18.30 -17.70
CA SER A 3 -10.82 17.72 -16.60
C SER A 3 -11.76 16.81 -15.81
N SER A 4 -12.32 15.80 -16.48
CA SER A 4 -13.09 14.74 -15.84
C SER A 4 -12.11 13.96 -15.00
N ASN A 5 -12.05 14.30 -13.72
CA ASN A 5 -11.48 13.45 -12.70
C ASN A 5 -12.32 12.18 -12.67
N SER A 6 -11.99 11.20 -13.53
CA SER A 6 -12.72 9.93 -13.59
C SER A 6 -12.64 9.30 -12.20
N PRO A 7 -13.76 9.12 -11.49
CA PRO A 7 -13.76 8.59 -10.13
C PRO A 7 -13.09 7.21 -10.05
N ASP A 8 -13.13 6.47 -11.15
CA ASP A 8 -12.42 5.20 -11.32
C ASP A 8 -10.90 5.40 -11.24
N LEU A 9 -10.32 6.34 -11.99
CA LEU A 9 -8.88 6.62 -11.95
C LEU A 9 -8.43 7.08 -10.55
N GLN A 10 -9.20 7.95 -9.91
CA GLN A 10 -8.87 8.40 -8.56
C GLN A 10 -8.90 7.23 -7.56
N THR A 11 -9.85 6.30 -7.73
CA THR A 11 -9.96 5.09 -6.91
C THR A 11 -8.76 4.17 -7.13
N GLU A 12 -8.37 3.92 -8.38
CA GLU A 12 -7.21 3.10 -8.70
C GLU A 12 -5.89 3.71 -8.18
N LEU A 13 -5.76 5.04 -8.22
CA LEU A 13 -4.61 5.73 -7.64
C LEU A 13 -4.55 5.57 -6.11
N LEU A 14 -5.69 5.60 -5.43
CA LEU A 14 -5.73 5.38 -3.98
C LEU A 14 -5.38 3.95 -3.61
N ILE A 15 -5.86 2.97 -4.38
CA ILE A 15 -5.51 1.55 -4.24
C ILE A 15 -4.00 1.37 -4.39
N TYR A 16 -3.42 1.92 -5.46
CA TYR A 16 -1.98 1.83 -5.71
C TYR A 16 -1.17 2.50 -4.59
N GLN A 17 -1.56 3.71 -4.16
CA GLN A 17 -0.90 4.42 -3.07
C GLN A 17 -0.94 3.65 -1.75
N ALA A 18 -2.07 3.01 -1.43
CA ALA A 18 -2.19 2.19 -0.23
C ALA A 18 -1.25 0.97 -0.31
N TRP A 19 -1.25 0.25 -1.43
CA TRP A 19 -0.37 -0.89 -1.65
C TRP A 19 1.11 -0.50 -1.54
N TYR A 20 1.54 0.51 -2.29
CA TYR A 20 2.93 0.93 -2.34
C TYR A 20 3.45 1.37 -0.97
N ASN A 21 2.67 2.18 -0.26
CA ASN A 21 3.14 2.78 1.00
C ASN A 21 3.01 1.84 2.21
N ARG A 22 2.07 0.89 2.18
CA ARG A 22 1.69 0.14 3.39
C ARG A 22 1.80 -1.37 3.28
N LEU A 23 1.77 -1.94 2.08
CA LEU A 23 1.75 -3.41 1.87
C LEU A 23 3.04 -3.91 1.22
N ARG A 24 3.78 -3.04 0.52
CA ARG A 24 4.97 -3.42 -0.25
C ARG A 24 6.25 -3.10 0.50
N PRO A 25 6.97 -4.10 1.04
CA PRO A 25 8.35 -3.95 1.46
C PRO A 25 9.28 -3.58 0.29
N HIS A 26 10.25 -2.72 0.55
CA HIS A 26 11.28 -2.37 -0.43
C HIS A 26 12.66 -2.82 0.06
N GLN A 27 13.44 -3.45 -0.83
CA GLN A 27 14.81 -3.85 -0.51
C GLN A 27 15.70 -2.65 -0.17
N ASN A 28 15.52 -1.52 -0.84
CA ASN A 28 16.22 -0.27 -0.54
C ASN A 28 15.77 0.40 0.78
N LEU A 29 14.75 -0.15 1.45
CA LEU A 29 14.27 0.27 2.77
C LEU A 29 14.46 -0.85 3.80
N ASP A 30 15.47 -1.70 3.62
CA ASP A 30 15.77 -2.84 4.51
C ASP A 30 14.59 -3.82 4.70
N GLY A 31 13.76 -3.98 3.65
CA GLY A 31 12.56 -4.81 3.70
C GLY A 31 11.42 -4.19 4.51
N LEU A 32 11.44 -2.88 4.74
CA LEU A 32 10.35 -2.10 5.32
C LEU A 32 9.48 -1.48 4.23
N THR A 33 8.25 -1.15 4.59
CA THR A 33 7.35 -0.30 3.80
C THR A 33 7.69 1.18 3.99
N PRO A 34 7.34 2.06 3.05
CA PRO A 34 7.51 3.50 3.22
C PRO A 34 6.85 4.05 4.49
N LYS A 35 5.66 3.54 4.85
CA LYS A 35 4.96 3.92 6.09
C LYS A 35 5.77 3.56 7.34
N GLU A 36 6.40 2.38 7.38
CA GLU A 36 7.21 1.94 8.52
C GLU A 36 8.47 2.78 8.68
N VAL A 37 9.14 3.09 7.58
CA VAL A 37 10.32 3.99 7.58
C VAL A 37 9.93 5.38 8.07
N PHE A 38 8.84 5.94 7.54
CA PHE A 38 8.35 7.26 7.94
C PHE A 38 7.97 7.33 9.43
N ARG A 39 7.36 6.26 9.97
CA ARG A 39 6.99 6.19 11.39
C ARG A 39 8.13 5.75 12.31
N GLY A 40 9.24 5.24 11.76
CA GLY A 40 10.32 4.64 12.54
C GLY A 40 9.90 3.39 13.32
N LYS A 41 8.78 2.75 12.95
CA LYS A 41 8.23 1.58 13.66
C LYS A 41 7.83 0.52 12.65
N ARG A 42 8.36 -0.70 12.83
CA ARG A 42 7.91 -1.89 12.10
C ARG A 42 6.63 -2.43 12.73
N HIS A 43 5.65 -2.77 11.91
CA HIS A 43 4.45 -3.44 12.39
C HIS A 43 4.80 -4.91 12.69
N LYS A 44 4.95 -5.25 13.97
CA LYS A 44 5.27 -6.61 14.43
C LYS A 44 4.21 -7.22 15.34
N ASP A 45 3.36 -6.38 15.93
CA ASP A 45 2.50 -6.79 17.06
C ASP A 45 1.04 -7.03 16.63
N THR A 46 0.71 -6.81 15.36
CA THR A 46 -0.64 -7.04 14.80
C THR A 46 -0.64 -8.17 13.80
N GLU A 47 -1.72 -8.95 13.80
CA GLU A 47 -1.92 -10.03 12.84
C GLU A 47 -2.02 -9.44 11.41
N PRO A 48 -1.21 -9.90 10.45
CA PRO A 48 -1.24 -9.38 9.11
C PRO A 48 -2.50 -9.81 8.37
N LEU A 49 -3.12 -8.88 7.65
CA LEU A 49 -4.25 -9.14 6.77
C LEU A 49 -3.77 -9.27 5.32
N TRP A 50 -4.13 -10.38 4.66
CA TRP A 50 -3.90 -10.53 3.23
C TRP A 50 -4.78 -9.56 2.45
N ALA A 51 -4.19 -8.87 1.47
CA ALA A 51 -4.91 -7.98 0.57
C ALA A 51 -4.45 -8.18 -0.88
N SER A 52 -5.41 -8.02 -1.79
CA SER A 52 -5.24 -8.20 -3.23
C SER A 52 -6.06 -7.17 -3.99
N ALA A 53 -5.51 -6.58 -5.05
CA ALA A 53 -6.19 -5.72 -6.01
C ALA A 53 -5.63 -5.93 -7.43
N TRP A 54 -6.32 -5.39 -8.44
CA TRP A 54 -5.99 -5.53 -9.86
C TRP A 54 -5.80 -6.99 -10.27
N ASP A 55 -6.76 -7.84 -9.90
CA ASP A 55 -6.73 -9.29 -10.18
C ASP A 55 -5.45 -9.99 -9.71
N GLY A 56 -4.90 -9.54 -8.58
CA GLY A 56 -3.71 -10.13 -7.96
C GLY A 56 -2.39 -9.53 -8.42
N VAL A 57 -2.40 -8.48 -9.24
CA VAL A 57 -1.17 -7.72 -9.56
C VAL A 57 -0.66 -6.99 -8.32
N LEU A 58 -1.57 -6.41 -7.52
CA LEU A 58 -1.24 -5.74 -6.26
C LEU A 58 -1.57 -6.67 -5.11
N THR A 59 -0.58 -7.38 -4.60
CA THR A 59 -0.75 -8.27 -3.43
C THR A 59 0.24 -7.93 -2.32
N GLY A 60 -0.14 -8.24 -1.09
CA GLY A 60 0.75 -8.14 0.05
C GLY A 60 0.01 -8.31 1.37
N TYR A 61 0.74 -8.13 2.45
CA TYR A 61 0.20 -8.16 3.80
C TYR A 61 0.10 -6.74 4.35
N TYR A 62 -1.09 -6.38 4.79
CA TYR A 62 -1.35 -5.13 5.49
C TYR A 62 -1.33 -5.37 6.99
N PHE A 63 -0.65 -4.50 7.72
CA PHE A 63 -0.67 -4.49 9.18
C PHE A 63 -1.57 -3.35 9.67
N PRO A 64 -2.70 -3.66 10.33
CA PRO A 64 -3.54 -2.63 10.93
C PRO A 64 -2.80 -1.91 12.07
N ASP A 65 -3.14 -0.63 12.23
CA ASP A 65 -2.64 0.25 13.29
C ASP A 65 -3.34 -0.02 14.63
#